data_AF-A0A2W7MW37-F1
#
_entry.id   AF-A0A2W7MW37-F1
#
_cell.length_a   1.000
_cell.length_b   1.000
_cell.length_c   1.000
_cell.angle_alpha   90.00
_cell.angle_beta   90.00
_cell.angle_gamma   90.00
#
_symmetry.space_group_name_H-M   'P 1'
#
loop_
_entity.id
_entity.type
_entity.pdbx_description
1 polymer ?
#
loop_
_entity_poly.entity_id
_entity_poly.type
_entity_poly.pdbx_seq_one_letter_code
_entity_poly.pdbx_strand_id
1 'polypeptide(L)'
;FEYCRNRWISLQNYLTNGMLEIDSNLIENSIRPLALGRKNYLFAGSHDAAENIAMFYSFFGTCKKHDIDPLRWLKFVMDNIQATPVKNFKELLPQFINRDLI
;
A
#
# COMPACT_ATOMS: atom_id res chain seq x y z
N PHE A 1 -11.70 -14.25 -27.13
CA PHE A 1 -11.87 -15.29 -26.08
C PHE A 1 -10.56 -15.88 -25.56
N GLU A 2 -9.45 -15.75 -26.28
CA GLU A 2 -8.17 -16.36 -25.92
C GLU A 2 -7.61 -15.88 -24.57
N TYR A 3 -7.76 -14.58 -24.25
CA TYR A 3 -7.37 -14.02 -22.95
C TYR A 3 -8.03 -14.74 -21.76
N CYS A 4 -9.36 -14.90 -21.79
CA CYS A 4 -10.09 -15.56 -20.70
C CYS A 4 -9.78 -17.06 -20.65
N ARG A 5 -9.65 -17.71 -21.81
CA ARG A 5 -9.32 -19.15 -21.89
C ARG A 5 -7.97 -19.45 -21.23
N ASN A 6 -6.95 -18.64 -21.51
CA ASN A 6 -5.60 -18.85 -20.97
C ASN A 6 -5.51 -18.57 -19.45
N ARG A 7 -6.47 -17.83 -18.88
CA ARG A 7 -6.51 -17.46 -17.46
C ARG A 7 -7.60 -18.18 -16.66
N TRP A 8 -8.32 -19.11 -17.29
CA TRP A 8 -9.52 -19.73 -16.72
C TRP A 8 -9.26 -20.35 -15.34
N ILE A 9 -8.14 -21.08 -15.20
CA ILE A 9 -7.74 -21.70 -13.93
C ILE A 9 -7.56 -20.63 -12.84
N SER A 10 -6.85 -19.55 -13.13
CA SER A 10 -6.62 -18.45 -12.18
C SER A 10 -7.92 -17.72 -11.81
N LEU A 11 -8.83 -17.55 -12.77
CA LEU A 11 -10.13 -16.91 -12.54
C LEU A 11 -11.04 -17.74 -11.63
N GLN A 12 -10.82 -19.06 -11.52
CA GLN A 12 -11.60 -19.95 -10.66
C GLN A 12 -11.09 -20.05 -9.22
N ASN A 13 -9.96 -19.42 -8.88
CA ASN A 13 -9.35 -19.54 -7.55
C ASN A 13 -10.27 -19.11 -6.39
N TYR A 14 -11.22 -18.21 -6.63
CA TYR A 14 -12.19 -17.80 -5.60
C TYR A 14 -13.16 -18.95 -5.23
N LEU A 15 -13.33 -19.95 -6.09
CA LEU A 15 -14.17 -21.13 -5.80
C LEU A 15 -13.52 -22.07 -4.79
N THR A 16 -12.19 -22.03 -4.66
CA THR A 16 -11.43 -22.92 -3.77
C THR A 16 -10.92 -22.20 -2.52
N ASN A 17 -10.82 -20.87 -2.54
CA ASN A 17 -10.37 -20.06 -1.42
C ASN A 17 -11.39 -18.99 -1.04
N GLY A 18 -12.10 -19.19 0.08
CA GLY A 18 -13.11 -18.26 0.58
C GLY A 18 -12.57 -16.92 1.11
N MET A 19 -11.25 -16.71 1.16
CA MET A 19 -10.66 -15.40 1.43
C MET A 19 -10.58 -14.50 0.19
N LEU A 20 -10.82 -15.06 -1.00
CA LEU A 20 -10.76 -14.33 -2.26
C LEU A 20 -12.17 -13.93 -2.70
N GLU A 21 -12.31 -12.68 -3.11
CA GLU A 21 -13.51 -12.19 -3.76
C GLU A 21 -13.57 -12.63 -5.23
N ILE A 22 -14.78 -12.70 -5.79
CA ILE A 22 -14.99 -13.04 -7.21
C ILE A 22 -14.43 -11.97 -8.16
N ASP A 23 -14.29 -10.73 -7.68
CA ASP A 23 -13.84 -9.59 -8.46
C ASP A 23 -12.71 -8.80 -7.77
N SER A 24 -12.05 -7.95 -8.55
CA SER A 24 -10.97 -7.06 -8.11
C SER A 24 -11.43 -5.65 -7.75
N ASN A 25 -12.73 -5.39 -7.59
CA ASN A 25 -13.24 -4.02 -7.44
C ASN A 25 -12.66 -3.34 -6.20
N LEU A 26 -12.52 -4.07 -5.08
CA LEU A 26 -11.95 -3.53 -3.85
C LEU A 26 -10.50 -3.07 -4.04
N ILE A 27 -9.67 -3.89 -4.68
CA ILE A 27 -8.26 -3.54 -4.92
C ILE A 27 -8.16 -2.41 -5.94
N GLU A 28 -8.93 -2.44 -7.01
CA GLU A 28 -8.97 -1.38 -8.03
C GLU A 28 -9.40 -0.03 -7.45
N ASN A 29 -10.43 -0.03 -6.59
CA ASN A 29 -10.88 1.16 -5.87
C ASN A 29 -9.76 1.71 -4.97
N SER A 30 -9.01 0.84 -4.29
CA SER A 30 -7.92 1.26 -3.40
C SER A 30 -6.72 1.86 -4.14
N ILE A 31 -6.39 1.36 -5.35
CA ILE A 31 -5.28 1.87 -6.16
C ILE A 31 -5.70 3.04 -7.07
N ARG A 32 -7.00 3.29 -7.26
CA ARG A 32 -7.51 4.35 -8.14
C ARG A 32 -6.92 5.74 -7.84
N PRO A 33 -6.77 6.19 -6.57
CA PRO A 33 -6.15 7.49 -6.28
C PRO A 33 -4.72 7.60 -6.83
N LEU A 34 -3.93 6.53 -6.75
CA LEU A 34 -2.60 6.46 -7.36
C LEU A 34 -2.70 6.53 -8.89
N ALA A 35 -3.62 5.77 -9.48
CA ALA A 35 -3.81 5.76 -10.94
C ALA A 35 -4.17 7.15 -11.49
N LEU A 36 -5.05 7.88 -10.82
CA LEU A 36 -5.42 9.25 -11.15
C LEU A 36 -4.27 10.23 -10.88
N GLY A 37 -3.58 10.08 -9.74
CA GLY A 37 -2.44 10.92 -9.36
C GLY A 37 -1.32 10.91 -10.41
N ARG A 38 -1.00 9.74 -10.98
CA ARG A 38 0.02 9.60 -12.03
C ARG A 38 -0.21 10.52 -13.24
N LYS A 39 -1.46 10.80 -13.60
CA LYS A 39 -1.79 11.71 -14.70
C LYS A 39 -1.45 13.17 -14.38
N ASN A 40 -1.37 13.52 -13.09
CA ASN A 40 -1.13 14.87 -12.60
C ASN A 40 0.34 15.14 -12.23
N TYR A 41 1.22 14.14 -12.32
CA TYR A 41 2.65 14.31 -12.04
C TYR A 41 3.36 14.90 -13.27
N LEU A 42 3.19 16.20 -13.51
CA LEU A 42 3.70 16.89 -14.71
C LEU A 42 5.22 16.78 -14.93
N PHE A 43 6.00 16.38 -13.92
CA PHE A 43 7.47 16.31 -13.97
C PHE A 43 8.04 15.00 -13.40
N ALA A 44 7.26 13.92 -13.37
CA ALA A 44 7.77 12.60 -12.99
C ALA A 44 8.63 12.03 -14.13
N GLY A 45 9.96 12.08 -13.98
CA GLY A 45 10.91 11.61 -15.02
C GLY A 45 12.05 10.73 -14.51
N SER A 46 12.18 10.51 -13.20
CA SER A 46 13.22 9.66 -12.61
C SER A 46 12.64 8.35 -12.09
N HIS A 47 13.30 7.23 -12.39
CA HIS A 47 12.93 5.91 -11.89
C HIS A 47 13.06 5.85 -10.36
N ASP A 48 14.16 6.38 -9.81
CA ASP A 48 14.41 6.43 -8.37
C ASP A 48 13.33 7.25 -7.65
N ALA A 49 12.89 8.36 -8.26
CA ALA A 49 11.78 9.15 -7.71
C ALA A 49 10.46 8.38 -7.74
N ALA A 50 10.21 7.59 -8.79
CA ALA A 50 9.02 6.75 -8.90
C ALA A 50 9.01 5.64 -7.84
N GLU A 51 10.17 5.03 -7.56
CA GLU A 51 10.31 4.03 -6.49
C GLU A 51 10.04 4.64 -5.11
N ASN A 52 10.60 5.81 -4.82
CA ASN A 52 10.34 6.55 -3.58
C ASN A 52 8.85 6.88 -3.41
N ILE A 53 8.20 7.37 -4.46
CA ILE A 53 6.76 7.66 -4.46
C ILE A 53 5.96 6.37 -4.20
N ALA A 54 6.32 5.26 -4.85
CA ALA A 54 5.66 3.97 -4.64
C ALA A 54 5.76 3.49 -3.18
N MET A 55 6.91 3.69 -2.53
CA MET A 55 7.07 3.41 -1.10
C MET A 55 6.11 4.25 -0.25
N PHE A 56 6.04 5.57 -0.45
CA PHE A 56 5.13 6.44 0.30
C PHE A 56 3.65 6.08 0.08
N TYR A 57 3.23 5.80 -1.15
CA TYR A 57 1.87 5.34 -1.43
C TYR A 57 1.54 4.03 -0.71
N SER A 58 2.50 3.11 -0.61
CA SER A 58 2.33 1.86 0.11
C SER A 58 2.17 2.08 1.61
N PHE A 59 2.99 2.96 2.21
CA PHE A 59 2.88 3.32 3.62
C PHE A 59 1.55 4.02 3.95
N PHE A 60 1.17 5.03 3.17
CA PHE A 60 -0.07 5.78 3.40
C PHE A 60 -1.32 4.94 3.11
N GLY A 61 -1.26 4.05 2.12
CA GLY A 61 -2.29 3.05 1.88
C GLY A 61 -2.47 2.11 3.08
N THR A 62 -1.36 1.72 3.72
CA THR A 62 -1.38 0.92 4.95
C THR A 62 -1.93 1.71 6.13
N CYS A 63 -1.52 2.97 6.32
CA CYS A 63 -2.09 3.86 7.34
C CYS A 63 -3.61 3.95 7.20
N LYS A 64 -4.10 4.21 5.98
CA LYS A 64 -5.55 4.28 5.69
C LYS A 64 -6.26 2.96 5.97
N LYS A 65 -5.65 1.82 5.63
CA LYS A 65 -6.22 0.48 5.92
C LYS A 65 -6.37 0.23 7.43
N HIS A 66 -5.46 0.77 8.24
CA HIS A 66 -5.45 0.61 9.70
C HIS A 66 -6.11 1.76 10.45
N ASP A 67 -6.76 2.69 9.76
CA ASP A 67 -7.40 3.89 10.31
C ASP A 67 -6.43 4.77 11.13
N ILE A 68 -5.21 4.92 10.61
CA ILE A 68 -4.15 5.73 11.20
C ILE A 68 -3.97 6.99 10.37
N ASP A 69 -3.87 8.14 11.04
CA ASP A 69 -3.52 9.39 10.38
C ASP A 69 -2.09 9.33 9.82
N PRO A 70 -1.90 9.44 8.49
CA PRO A 70 -0.59 9.28 7.86
C PRO A 70 0.44 10.31 8.33
N LEU A 71 -0.01 11.53 8.69
CA LEU A 71 0.88 12.60 9.11
C LEU A 71 1.43 12.36 10.52
N ARG A 72 0.57 11.95 11.47
CA ARG A 72 0.98 11.53 12.82
C ARG A 72 1.93 10.36 12.78
N TRP A 73 1.62 9.34 11.98
CA TRP A 73 2.52 8.20 11.78
C TRP A 73 3.89 8.65 11.23
N LEU A 74 3.90 9.46 10.16
CA LEU A 74 5.16 9.90 9.55
C LEU A 74 6.00 10.73 10.52
N LYS A 75 5.36 11.62 11.30
CA LYS A 75 6.04 12.41 12.32
C LYS A 75 6.66 11.51 13.39
N PHE A 76 5.89 10.57 13.94
CA PHE A 76 6.39 9.63 14.92
C PHE A 76 7.57 8.81 14.38
N VAL A 77 7.50 8.33 13.14
CA VAL A 77 8.61 7.59 12.52
C VAL A 77 9.84 8.48 12.42
N MET A 78 9.72 9.71 11.93
CA MET A 78 10.87 10.63 11.80
C MET A 78 11.51 10.96 13.15
N ASP A 79 10.70 11.11 14.20
CA ASP A 79 11.18 11.41 15.56
C ASP A 79 11.89 10.21 16.21
N ASN A 80 11.49 8.98 15.87
CA ASN A 80 11.97 7.76 16.54
C ASN A 80 12.94 6.91 15.70
N ILE A 81 13.08 7.16 14.40
CA ILE A 81 13.88 6.31 13.49
C ILE A 81 15.36 6.25 13.88
N GLN A 82 15.93 7.35 14.38
CA GLN A 82 17.33 7.41 14.80
C GLN A 82 17.58 6.66 16.12
N ALA A 83 16.57 6.64 17.02
CA ALA A 83 16.66 5.98 18.31
C ALA A 83 16.35 4.46 18.23
N THR A 84 15.64 4.03 17.19
CA THR A 84 15.20 2.65 17.03
C THR A 84 16.32 1.78 16.46
N PRO A 85 16.71 0.66 17.09
CA PRO A 85 17.64 -0.29 16.51
C PRO A 85 17.08 -0.91 15.23
N VAL A 86 17.94 -1.22 14.24
CA VAL A 86 17.52 -1.81 12.95
C VAL A 86 16.68 -3.08 13.10
N LYS A 87 16.93 -3.88 14.15
CA LYS A 87 16.14 -5.08 14.47
C LYS A 87 14.66 -4.78 14.75
N ASN A 88 14.35 -3.58 15.23
CA ASN A 88 13.03 -3.17 15.70
C ASN A 88 12.30 -2.25 14.71
N PHE A 89 12.83 -2.01 13.52
CA PHE A 89 12.18 -1.16 12.51
C PHE A 89 10.76 -1.62 12.13
N LYS A 90 10.44 -2.91 12.33
CA LYS A 90 9.08 -3.40 12.15
C LYS A 90 8.07 -2.69 13.06
N GLU A 91 8.46 -2.27 14.24
CA GLU A 91 7.59 -1.57 15.21
C GLU A 91 7.19 -0.17 14.73
N LEU A 92 7.96 0.42 13.81
CA LEU A 92 7.67 1.71 13.19
C LEU A 92 6.67 1.61 12.02
N LEU A 93 6.31 0.40 11.59
CA LEU A 93 5.36 0.23 10.48
C LEU A 93 3.91 0.52 10.95
N PRO A 94 3.05 1.07 10.07
CA PRO A 94 1.70 1.48 10.46
C PRO A 94 0.85 0.35 11.06
N GLN A 95 1.06 -0.91 10.66
CA GLN A 95 0.29 -2.05 11.15
C GLN A 95 0.72 -2.56 12.54
N PHE A 96 1.90 -2.16 13.04
CA PHE A 96 2.47 -2.66 14.30
C PHE A 96 2.62 -1.57 15.37
N ILE A 97 2.49 -0.30 14.99
CA ILE A 97 2.62 0.82 15.90
C ILE A 97 1.47 0.84 16.94
N ASN A 98 1.79 1.19 18.18
CA ASN A 98 0.77 1.41 19.19
C ASN A 98 0.03 2.72 18.90
N ARG A 99 -1.29 2.64 18.76
CA ARG A 99 -2.18 3.76 18.48
C ARG A 99 -2.18 4.83 19.58
N ASP A 100 -1.85 4.47 20.82
CA ASP A 100 -1.76 5.44 21.91
C ASP A 100 -0.56 6.39 21.77
N LEU A 101 0.42 6.05 20.92
CA LEU A 101 1.65 6.80 20.71
C LEU A 101 1.55 7.80 19.54
N ILE A 102 0.47 7.78 18.74
CA ILE A 102 0.27 8.56 17.50
C ILE A 102 -1.08 9.27 17.43
#